data_AF-A0A919PX02-F1
#
_entry.id   AF-A0A919PX02-F1
#
_cell.length_a   1.000
_cell.length_b   1.000
_cell.length_c   1.000
_cell.angle_alpha   90.00
_cell.angle_beta   90.00
_cell.angle_gamma   90.00
#
_symmetry.space_group_name_H-M   'P 1'
#
loop_
_entity.id
_entity.type
_entity.pdbx_description
1 polymer ?
#
loop_
_entity_poly.entity_id
_entity_poly.type
_entity_poly.pdbx_seq_one_letter_code
_entity_poly.pdbx_strand_id
1 'polypeptide(L)'
;MFVEAGEDTRWVPRRRVSTIPLPGNDFWLFDDELVMFLVFAGNGLVVDRLATTDPDAIRLCRSAFEAVWQLSIPDRDYLAE
;
A
#
# COMPACT_ATOMS: atom_id res chain seq x y z
N MET A 1 9.88 6.05 -12.88
CA MET A 1 8.67 5.25 -12.60
C MET A 1 8.42 4.37 -13.81
N PHE A 2 8.07 3.10 -13.63
CA PHE A 2 8.06 2.09 -14.69
C PHE A 2 6.70 2.00 -15.40
N VAL A 3 6.01 3.13 -15.57
CA VAL A 3 4.68 3.20 -16.22
C VAL A 3 4.72 2.62 -17.63
N GLU A 4 5.80 2.88 -18.39
CA GLU A 4 6.01 2.30 -19.73
C GLU A 4 6.20 0.77 -19.72
N ALA A 5 6.59 0.20 -18.57
CA ALA A 5 6.67 -1.24 -18.36
C ALA A 5 5.37 -1.85 -17.81
N GLY A 6 4.28 -1.07 -17.71
CA GLY A 6 2.96 -1.54 -17.28
C GLY A 6 2.66 -1.35 -15.78
N GLU A 7 3.47 -0.59 -15.04
CA GLU A 7 3.19 -0.26 -13.64
C GLU A 7 1.91 0.59 -13.51
N ASP A 8 0.88 0.08 -12.83
CA ASP A 8 -0.30 0.86 -12.44
C ASP A 8 -0.07 1.41 -11.03
N THR A 9 0.20 2.71 -10.94
CA THR A 9 0.34 3.39 -9.66
C THR A 9 -0.74 4.43 -9.52
N ARG A 10 -1.22 4.57 -8.28
CA ARG A 10 -2.34 5.42 -7.95
C ARG A 10 -2.10 6.13 -6.63
N TRP A 11 -2.69 7.32 -6.50
CA TRP A 11 -2.65 8.14 -5.29
C TRP A 11 -4.02 8.18 -4.65
N VAL A 12 -4.06 8.19 -3.32
CA VAL A 12 -5.31 8.39 -2.59
C VAL A 12 -5.16 9.59 -1.64
N PRO A 13 -6.02 10.63 -1.75
CA PRO A 13 -6.03 11.69 -0.75
C PRO A 13 -6.33 11.11 0.64
N ARG A 14 -5.52 11.44 1.63
CA ARG A 14 -5.60 10.88 3.00
C ARG A 14 -6.99 11.00 3.64
N ARG A 15 -7.75 12.05 3.28
CA ARG A 15 -9.14 12.27 3.72
C ARG A 15 -10.13 11.19 3.26
N ARG A 16 -9.85 10.48 2.15
CA ARG A 16 -10.73 9.46 1.59
C ARG A 16 -10.64 8.12 2.33
N VAL A 17 -9.54 7.88 3.04
CA VAL A 17 -9.26 6.58 3.69
C VAL A 17 -9.46 6.61 5.21
N SER A 18 -10.01 7.70 5.77
CA SER A 18 -10.16 7.87 7.21
C SER A 18 -11.03 6.80 7.90
N THR A 19 -11.89 6.12 7.14
CA THR A 19 -12.78 5.05 7.63
C THR A 19 -12.31 3.64 7.24
N ILE A 20 -11.14 3.51 6.61
CA ILE A 20 -10.60 2.21 6.18
C ILE A 20 -9.67 1.65 7.25
N PRO A 21 -9.80 0.37 7.63
CA PRO A 21 -8.81 -0.30 8.47
C PRO A 21 -7.52 -0.54 7.67
N LEU A 22 -6.48 0.25 7.95
CA LEU A 22 -5.16 0.08 7.35
C LEU A 22 -4.23 -0.70 8.29
N PRO A 23 -3.27 -1.49 7.77
CA PRO A 23 -2.17 -2.02 8.57
C PRO A 23 -1.38 -0.88 9.22
N GLY A 24 -0.81 -1.15 10.40
CA GLY A 24 -0.07 -0.13 11.15
C GLY A 24 1.24 0.32 10.51
N ASN A 25 1.77 -0.46 9.57
CA ASN A 25 2.97 -0.15 8.80
C ASN A 25 2.66 -0.24 7.31
N ASP A 26 3.40 0.52 6.50
CA ASP A 26 3.38 0.35 5.05
C ASP A 26 3.83 -1.06 4.69
N PHE A 27 3.33 -1.57 3.56
CA PHE A 27 3.62 -2.94 3.17
C PHE A 27 3.69 -3.11 1.66
N TRP A 28 4.38 -4.16 1.25
CA TRP A 28 4.20 -4.82 -0.03
C TRP A 28 3.50 -6.16 0.17
N LEU A 29 2.58 -6.50 -0.74
CA LEU A 29 1.96 -7.81 -0.83
C LEU A 29 2.36 -8.42 -2.18
N PHE A 30 3.04 -9.57 -2.13
CA PHE A 30 3.53 -10.27 -3.30
C PHE A 30 2.69 -11.51 -3.54
N ASP A 31 2.12 -11.62 -4.74
CA ASP A 31 1.36 -12.76 -5.25
C ASP A 31 0.30 -13.30 -4.29
N ASP A 32 -0.17 -12.45 -3.37
CA ASP A 32 -1.06 -12.81 -2.28
C ASP A 32 -0.56 -13.90 -1.33
N GLU A 33 0.75 -14.11 -1.26
CA GLU A 33 1.39 -15.17 -0.49
C GLU A 33 2.38 -14.64 0.55
N LEU A 34 2.92 -13.44 0.33
CA LEU A 34 3.95 -12.84 1.18
C LEU A 34 3.68 -11.37 1.42
N VAL A 35 3.60 -10.98 2.69
CA VAL A 35 3.60 -9.57 3.08
C VAL A 35 4.99 -9.18 3.56
N MET A 36 5.48 -8.04 3.10
CA MET A 36 6.66 -7.38 3.65
C MET A 36 6.26 -6.02 4.25
N PHE A 37 6.28 -5.92 5.57
CA PHE A 37 6.08 -4.65 6.27
C PHE A 37 7.36 -3.83 6.30
N LEU A 38 7.23 -2.54 6.02
CA LEU A 38 8.31 -1.56 6.09
C LEU A 38 8.22 -0.79 7.40
N VAL A 39 9.27 -0.84 8.21
CA VAL A 39 9.34 -0.09 9.47
C VAL A 39 10.18 1.15 9.24
N PHE A 40 9.58 2.32 9.43
CA PHE A 40 10.24 3.60 9.26
C PHE A 40 10.59 4.24 10.60
N ALA A 41 11.78 4.82 10.69
CA ALA A 41 12.09 5.77 11.75
C ALA A 41 11.33 7.09 11.55
N GLY A 42 11.26 7.93 12.60
CA GLY A 42 10.56 9.22 12.54
C GLY A 42 11.13 10.22 11.51
N ASN A 43 12.35 9.99 11.02
CA ASN A 43 12.96 10.77 9.94
C ASN A 43 12.64 10.22 8.53
N GLY A 44 11.80 9.19 8.42
CA GLY A 44 11.38 8.58 7.16
C GLY A 44 12.37 7.57 6.58
N LEU A 45 13.46 7.23 7.27
CA LEU A 45 14.35 6.15 6.84
C LEU A 45 13.76 4.78 7.20
N VAL A 46 13.81 3.84 6.25
CA VAL A 46 13.51 2.43 6.53
C VAL A 46 14.58 1.89 7.47
N VAL A 47 14.16 1.37 8.62
CA VAL A 47 15.05 0.78 9.64
C VAL A 47 14.88 -0.73 9.78
N ASP A 48 13.75 -1.28 9.33
CA ASP A 48 13.53 -2.72 9.32
C ASP A 48 12.55 -3.14 8.22
N ARG A 49 12.57 -4.43 7.88
CA ARG A 49 11.65 -5.09 6.95
C ARG A 49 11.23 -6.43 7.53
N LEU A 50 9.94 -6.59 7.79
CA LEU A 50 9.39 -7.81 8.38
C LEU A 50 8.58 -8.58 7.32
N ALA A 51 9.08 -9.75 6.95
CA ALA A 51 8.41 -10.64 6.01
C ALA A 51 7.55 -11.67 6.76
N THR A 52 6.32 -11.90 6.30
CA THR A 52 5.42 -12.92 6.87
C THR A 52 4.54 -13.56 5.81
N THR A 53 4.28 -14.86 5.99
CA THR A 53 3.32 -15.66 5.22
C THR A 53 2.07 -16.01 6.07
N ASP A 54 1.89 -15.34 7.21
CA ASP A 54 0.71 -15.50 8.05
C ASP A 54 -0.57 -15.19 7.25
N PRO A 55 -1.49 -16.16 7.10
CA PRO A 55 -2.74 -15.97 6.36
C PRO A 55 -3.58 -14.79 6.87
N ASP A 56 -3.51 -14.47 8.16
CA ASP A 56 -4.30 -13.40 8.76
C ASP A 56 -3.73 -12.02 8.37
N ALA A 57 -2.39 -11.91 8.36
CA ALA A 57 -1.70 -10.71 7.88
C ALA A 57 -1.95 -10.48 6.38
N ILE A 58 -1.90 -11.55 5.56
CA ILE A 58 -2.20 -11.49 4.13
C ILE A 58 -3.63 -11.00 3.90
N ARG A 59 -4.63 -11.58 4.59
CA ARG A 59 -6.03 -11.17 4.44
C ARG A 59 -6.25 -9.70 4.82
N LEU A 60 -5.64 -9.26 5.93
CA LEU A 60 -5.70 -7.86 6.36
C LEU A 60 -5.14 -6.93 5.26
N CYS A 61 -3.91 -7.18 4.82
CA CYS A 61 -3.21 -6.35 3.84
C CYS A 61 -3.93 -6.30 2.49
N ARG A 62 -4.39 -7.46 2.00
CA ARG A 62 -5.20 -7.54 0.78
C ARG A 62 -6.48 -6.71 0.91
N SER A 63 -7.23 -6.88 2.00
CA SER A 63 -8.52 -6.18 2.17
C SER A 63 -8.35 -4.65 2.24
N ALA A 64 -7.29 -4.20 2.91
CA ALA A 64 -6.92 -2.79 2.98
C ALA A 64 -6.50 -2.25 1.60
N PHE A 65 -5.67 -2.99 0.86
CA PHE A 65 -5.24 -2.62 -0.48
C PHE A 65 -6.43 -2.44 -1.41
N GLU A 66 -7.32 -3.43 -1.50
CA GLU A 66 -8.50 -3.37 -2.36
C GLU A 66 -9.40 -2.18 -2.01
N ALA A 67 -9.66 -1.95 -0.72
CA ALA A 67 -10.48 -0.83 -0.26
C ALA A 67 -9.87 0.53 -0.64
N VAL A 68 -8.55 0.69 -0.48
CA VAL A 68 -7.83 1.90 -0.88
C VAL A 68 -7.82 2.06 -2.41
N TRP A 69 -7.66 0.96 -3.13
CA TRP A 69 -7.56 0.94 -4.60
C TRP A 69 -8.84 1.43 -5.28
N GLN A 70 -10.01 1.17 -4.70
CA GLN A 70 -11.28 1.70 -5.20
C GLN A 70 -11.42 3.23 -5.04
N LEU A 71 -10.64 3.84 -4.14
CA LEU A 71 -10.69 5.28 -3.87
C LEU A 71 -9.52 6.06 -4.50
N SER A 72 -8.56 5.34 -5.07
CA SER A 72 -7.33 5.88 -5.61
C SER A 72 -7.51 6.42 -7.02
N ILE A 73 -6.66 7.38 -7.38
CA ILE A 73 -6.65 8.11 -8.64
C ILE A 73 -5.37 7.69 -9.36
N PRO A 74 -5.44 7.24 -10.63
CA PRO A 74 -4.25 6.94 -11.42
C PRO A 74 -3.25 8.09 -11.40
N ASP A 75 -1.95 7.77 -11.32
CA ASP A 75 -0.86 8.75 -11.24
C ASP A 75 -0.99 9.88 -12.27
N ARG A 76 -1.26 9.51 -13.53
CA ARG A 76 -1.48 10.44 -14.66
C ARG A 76 -2.63 11.43 -14.45
N ASP A 77 -3.63 11.08 -13.65
CA ASP A 77 -4.86 11.84 -13.45
C ASP A 77 -4.83 12.63 -12.13
N TYR A 78 -3.86 12.34 -11.25
CA TYR A 78 -3.78 12.93 -9.91
C TYR A 78 -3.29 14.38 -9.90
N LEU A 79 -2.41 14.76 -10.83
CA LEU A 79 -1.88 16.14 -10.93
C LEU A 79 -2.93 17.18 -11.35
N ALA A 80 -4.16 16.76 -11.68
CA ALA A 80 -5.27 17.61 -12.08
C ALA A 80 -6.27 17.93 -10.94
N GLU A 81 -6.08 17.38 -9.73
CA GLU A 81 -6.87 17.69 -8.51
C GLU A 81 -6.17 18.73 -7.64
#